data_AF-A0A6C0AQH2-F1
#
_entry.id   AF-A0A6C0AQH2-F1
#
_cell.length_a   1.000
_cell.length_b   1.000
_cell.length_c   1.000
_cell.angle_alpha   90.00
_cell.angle_beta   90.00
_cell.angle_gamma   90.00
#
_symmetry.space_group_name_H-M   'P 1'
#
loop_
_entity.id
_entity.type
_entity.pdbx_description
1 polymer ?
#
loop_
_entity_poly.entity_id
_entity_poly.type
_entity_poly.pdbx_seq_one_letter_code
_entity_poly.pdbx_strand_id
1 'polypeptide(L)' 'MESKKYTPPPKPAKPADYDQFLASLSETDRVLHQLGEEKLGSSYFVQWTHQYREWAATKATPNAVAKK' A
#
# COMPACT_ATOMS: atom_id res chain seq x y z
N MET A 1 8.68 29.12 27.72
CA MET A 1 8.18 27.75 27.51
C MET A 1 8.51 27.37 26.08
N GLU A 2 9.54 26.54 25.87
CA GLU A 2 9.87 26.03 24.53
C GLU A 2 8.75 25.10 24.07
N SER A 3 8.05 25.50 23.00
CA SER A 3 7.13 24.63 22.29
C SER A 3 7.95 23.51 21.64
N LYS A 4 7.86 22.29 22.18
CA LYS A 4 8.40 21.09 21.52
C LYS A 4 7.82 21.03 20.10
N LYS A 5 8.65 21.33 19.09
CA LYS A 5 8.27 21.18 17.68
C LYS A 5 7.83 19.74 17.45
N TYR A 6 6.60 19.54 17.03
CA TYR A 6 6.10 18.24 16.64
C TYR A 6 6.83 17.79 15.37
N THR A 7 7.62 16.73 15.47
CA THR A 7 8.13 15.98 14.32
C THR A 7 7.16 14.84 14.02
N PRO A 8 6.51 14.83 12.85
CA PRO A 8 5.67 13.71 12.47
C PRO A 8 6.49 12.42 12.45
N PRO A 9 5.88 11.27 12.80
CA PRO A 9 6.57 10.00 12.76
C PRO A 9 7.08 9.71 11.34
N PRO A 10 8.23 9.01 11.22
CA PRO A 10 8.73 8.58 9.92
C PRO A 10 7.70 7.72 9.20
N LYS A 11 7.66 7.81 7.87
CA LYS A 11 6.79 6.98 7.05
C LYS A 11 7.11 5.49 7.31
N PRO A 12 6.10 4.61 7.40
CA PRO A 12 6.35 3.18 7.54
C PRO A 12 7.13 2.65 6.34
N ALA A 13 8.01 1.68 6.58
CA ALA A 13 8.75 1.01 5.53
C ALA A 13 7.77 0.28 4.59
N LYS A 14 8.06 0.31 3.29
CA LYS A 14 7.32 -0.47 2.30
C LYS A 14 7.58 -1.96 2.54
N PRO A 15 6.56 -2.84 2.40
CA PRO A 15 6.77 -4.29 2.49
C PRO A 15 7.82 -4.79 1.49
N ALA A 16 8.51 -5.89 1.81
CA ALA A 16 9.55 -6.45 0.94
C ALA A 16 9.01 -6.87 -0.45
N ASP A 17 7.75 -7.29 -0.51
CA ASP A 17 7.08 -7.74 -1.74
C ASP A 17 6.31 -6.62 -2.46
N TYR A 18 6.50 -5.37 -2.03
CA TYR A 18 5.74 -4.23 -2.55
C TYR A 18 5.97 -4.00 -4.06
N ASP A 19 7.20 -4.20 -4.55
CA ASP A 19 7.48 -4.13 -5.98
C ASP A 19 6.76 -5.22 -6.78
N GLN A 20 6.57 -6.41 -6.20
CA GLN A 20 5.80 -7.49 -6.83
C GLN A 20 4.30 -7.17 -6.85
N PHE A 21 3.80 -6.52 -5.81
CA PHE A 21 2.43 -6.02 -5.79
C PHE A 21 2.23 -4.95 -6.87
N LEU A 22 3.11 -3.95 -6.97
CA LEU A 22 3.03 -2.92 -8.01
C LEU A 22 3.13 -3.50 -9.42
N ALA A 23 3.96 -4.53 -9.62
CA ALA A 23 4.08 -5.22 -10.90
C ALA A 23 2.83 -6.06 -11.25
N SER A 24 2.01 -6.42 -10.26
CA SER A 24 0.75 -7.15 -10.48
C SER A 24 -0.42 -6.24 -10.85
N LEU A 25 -0.29 -4.92 -10.65
CA LEU A 25 -1.29 -3.94 -11.01
C LEU A 25 -1.28 -3.65 -12.51
N SER A 26 -2.45 -3.27 -13.03
CA SER A 26 -2.54 -2.71 -14.39
C SER A 26 -1.77 -1.39 -14.48
N GLU A 27 -1.42 -0.97 -15.70
CA GLU A 27 -0.72 0.31 -15.90
C GLU A 27 -1.53 1.49 -15.33
N THR A 28 -2.84 1.48 -15.54
CA THR A 28 -3.77 2.48 -15.00
C THR A 28 -3.78 2.48 -13.48
N ASP A 29 -3.87 1.31 -12.85
CA ASP A 29 -3.88 1.20 -11.38
C ASP A 29 -2.55 1.63 -10.78
N ARG A 30 -1.43 1.33 -11.45
CA ARG A 30 -0.10 1.78 -11.01
C ARG A 30 0.02 3.31 -11.06
N VAL A 31 -0.49 3.95 -12.11
CA VAL A 31 -0.52 5.42 -12.22
C VAL A 31 -1.42 6.04 -11.14
N LEU A 32 -2.60 5.46 -10.90
CA LEU A 32 -3.48 5.90 -9.82
C LEU A 32 -2.84 5.70 -8.43
N HIS A 33 -2.08 4.63 -8.26
CA HIS A 33 -1.36 4.35 -7.02
C HIS A 33 -0.28 5.39 -6.76
N GLN A 34 0.52 5.71 -7.78
CA GLN A 34 1.53 6.75 -7.70
C GLN A 34 0.92 8.12 -7.42
N LEU A 35 -0.18 8.47 -8.11
CA LEU A 35 -0.91 9.72 -7.87
C LEU A 35 -1.48 9.77 -6.44
N GLY A 36 -1.98 8.65 -5.94
CA GLY A 36 -2.45 8.51 -4.55
C GLY A 36 -1.32 8.73 -3.53
N GLU A 37 -0.16 8.11 -3.74
CA GLU A 37 1.02 8.33 -2.88
C GLU A 37 1.46 9.80 -2.88
N GLU A 38 1.41 10.49 -4.03
CA GLU A 38 1.82 11.88 -4.16
C GLU A 38 0.82 12.89 -3.58
N LYS A 39 -0.49 12.67 -3.80
CA LYS A 39 -1.53 13.64 -3.43
C LYS A 39 -2.08 13.46 -2.02
N LEU A 40 -2.16 12.20 -1.55
CA LEU A 40 -2.81 11.84 -0.29
C LEU A 40 -1.80 11.35 0.74
N GLY A 41 -0.64 10.83 0.31
CA GLY A 41 0.43 10.42 1.21
C GLY A 41 -0.01 9.31 2.17
N SER A 42 0.07 9.59 3.48
CA SER A 42 -0.22 8.60 4.52
C SER A 42 -1.69 8.17 4.58
N SER A 43 -2.63 9.00 4.14
CA SER A 43 -4.06 8.63 4.14
C SER A 43 -4.39 7.60 3.06
N TYR A 44 -3.69 7.63 1.93
CA TYR A 44 -3.80 6.62 0.88
C TYR A 44 -3.32 5.25 1.35
N PHE A 45 -2.34 5.24 2.26
CA PHE A 45 -1.75 4.02 2.82
C PHE A 45 -2.79 3.09 3.44
N VAL A 46 -3.74 3.65 4.20
CA VAL A 46 -4.79 2.85 4.84
C VAL A 46 -5.74 2.22 3.82
N GLN A 47 -6.02 2.91 2.71
CA GLN A 47 -6.93 2.38 1.68
C GLN A 47 -6.29 1.25 0.88
N TRP A 48 -5.04 1.39 0.44
CA TRP A 48 -4.41 0.35 -0.39
C TRP A 48 -3.94 -0.87 0.40
N THR A 49 -3.79 -0.76 1.73
CA THR A 49 -3.45 -1.92 2.58
C THR A 49 -4.47 -3.06 2.47
N HIS A 50 -5.74 -2.78 2.14
CA HIS A 50 -6.74 -3.83 1.94
C HIS A 50 -6.46 -4.62 0.65
N GLN A 51 -6.25 -3.94 -0.47
CA GLN A 51 -5.87 -4.59 -1.74
C GLN A 51 -4.55 -5.35 -1.62
N TYR A 52 -3.56 -4.78 -0.94
CA TYR A 52 -2.29 -5.46 -0.71
C TYR A 52 -2.46 -6.72 0.13
N ARG A 53 -3.30 -6.70 1.17
CA ARG A 53 -3.57 -7.88 2.01
C ARG A 53 -4.29 -8.98 1.23
N GLU A 54 -5.24 -8.62 0.38
CA GLU A 54 -5.92 -9.58 -0.50
C GLU A 54 -4.93 -10.20 -1.48
N TRP A 55 -4.13 -9.38 -2.16
CA TRP A 55 -3.08 -9.85 -3.07
C TRP A 55 -2.08 -10.77 -2.36
N ALA A 56 -1.58 -10.38 -1.19
CA ALA A 56 -0.64 -11.17 -0.41
C ALA A 56 -1.26 -12.52 0.02
N ALA A 57 -2.55 -12.55 0.35
CA ALA A 57 -3.26 -13.80 0.66
C ALA A 57 -3.35 -14.74 -0.55
N THR A 58 -3.49 -14.21 -1.76
CA THR A 58 -3.46 -15.01 -3.01
C THR A 58 -2.08 -15.62 -3.28
N LYS A 59 -1.00 -14.97 -2.82
CA LYS A 59 0.37 -15.47 -2.95
C LYS A 59 0.74 -16.48 -1.86
N ALA A 60 0.19 -16.31 -0.65
CA ALA A 60 0.44 -17.20 0.48
C ALA A 60 -0.29 -18.56 0.36
N THR A 61 -1.36 -18.62 -0.43
CA THR A 61 -2.15 -19.85 -0.59
C THR A 61 -2.21 -20.23 -2.06
N PRO A 62 -1.43 -21.21 -2.55
CA PRO A 62 -1.55 -21.70 -3.93
C PRO A 62 -2.88 -22.43 -4.23
N ASN A 63 -3.90 -22.32 -3.36
CA ASN A 63 -5.24 -22.84 -3.58
C ASN A 63 -6.26 -22.21 -2.62
N ALA A 64 -6.70 -20.98 -2.87
CA ALA A 64 -7.88 -20.41 -2.20
C ALA A 64 -8.83 -19.83 -3.26
N VAL A 65 -9.47 -20.78 -3.92
CA VAL A 65 -10.69 -20.72 -4.74
C VAL A 65 -11.53 -19.45 -4.57
N ALA A 66 -11.88 -18.87 -5.72
CA ALA A 66 -13.01 -17.98 -5.92
C ALA A 66 -14.16 -18.26 -4.94
N LYS A 67 -14.55 -17.25 -4.17
CA LYS A 67 -15.88 -17.20 -3.56
C LYS A 67 -16.50 -15.82 -3.72
N LYS A 68 -17.26 -15.74 -4.81
CA LYS A 68 -18.58 -15.12 -5.02
C LYS A 68 -18.71 -13.60 -4.92
#